data_AF-A0A3G5FIR8-F1
#
_entry.id   AF-A0A3G5FIR8-F1
#
_cell.length_a   1.000
_cell.length_b   1.000
_cell.length_c   1.000
_cell.angle_alpha   90.00
_cell.angle_beta   90.00
_cell.angle_gamma   90.00
#
_symmetry.space_group_name_H-M   'P 1'
#
loop_
_entity.id
_entity.type
_entity.pdbx_description
1 polymer ?
#
loop_
_entity_poly.entity_id
_entity_poly.type
_entity_poly.pdbx_seq_one_letter_code
_entity_poly.pdbx_strand_id
1 'polypeptide(L)' 'MWNKIDKLLKEKNMTQYELSKRMNVTSGTISDLKLGRIKKPSFQLACKIADALEVSLDELRGEQK' A
#
# COMPACT_ATOMS: atom_id res chain seq x y z
N MET A 1 2.88 8.74 2.43
CA MET A 1 2.70 7.28 2.27
C MET A 1 2.47 6.89 0.82
N TRP A 2 1.47 7.44 0.12
CA TRP A 2 1.17 7.04 -1.27
C TRP A 2 2.34 7.17 -2.26
N ASN A 3 3.15 8.24 -2.22
CA ASN A 3 4.25 8.42 -3.18
C ASN A 3 5.32 7.30 -3.13
N LYS A 4 5.58 6.73 -1.94
CA LYS A 4 6.47 5.57 -1.82
C LYS A 4 5.82 4.32 -2.42
N ILE A 5 4.54 4.12 -2.14
CA ILE A 5 3.75 3.01 -2.70
C ILE A 5 3.74 3.09 -4.23
N ASP A 6 3.49 4.27 -4.81
CA ASP A 6 3.49 4.49 -6.26
C ASP A 6 4.85 4.20 -6.89
N LYS A 7 5.95 4.59 -6.22
CA LYS A 7 7.31 4.24 -6.66
C LYS A 7 7.55 2.74 -6.63
N LEU A 8 7.25 2.08 -5.52
CA LEU A 8 7.42 0.63 -5.37
C LEU A 8 6.56 -0.16 -6.37
N LEU A 9 5.33 0.30 -6.61
CA LEU A 9 4.45 -0.24 -7.64
C LEU A 9 5.09 -0.11 -9.03
N LYS A 10 5.65 1.06 -9.38
CA LYS A 10 6.36 1.25 -10.66
C LYS A 10 7.62 0.38 -10.77
N GLU A 11 8.41 0.29 -9.70
CA GLU A 11 9.62 -0.54 -9.66
C GLU A 11 9.28 -2.03 -9.82
N LYS A 12 8.20 -2.50 -9.19
CA LYS A 12 7.71 -3.87 -9.31
C LYS A 12 6.80 -4.12 -10.51
N ASN A 13 6.64 -3.14 -11.40
CA ASN A 13 5.75 -3.20 -12.57
C ASN A 13 4.31 -3.63 -12.22
N MET A 14 3.85 -3.20 -11.05
CA MET A 14 2.61 -3.64 -10.43
C MET A 14 1.61 -2.50 -10.41
N THR A 15 0.37 -2.80 -10.76
CA THR A 15 -0.71 -1.80 -10.78
C THR A 15 -1.46 -1.74 -9.45
N GLN A 16 -2.16 -0.62 -9.20
CA GLN A 16 -3.07 -0.50 -8.06
C GLN A 16 -4.13 -1.62 -8.01
N TYR A 17 -4.51 -2.13 -9.19
CA TYR A 17 -5.45 -3.23 -9.34
C TYR A 17 -4.82 -4.57 -8.96
N GLU A 18 -3.59 -4.85 -9.39
CA GLU A 18 -2.89 -6.07 -8.94
C GLU A 18 -2.60 -6.04 -7.45
N LEU A 19 -2.26 -4.86 -6.92
CA LEU A 19 -2.11 -4.66 -5.49
C LEU A 19 -3.43 -4.94 -4.76
N SER A 20 -4.57 -4.42 -5.24
CA SER A 20 -5.88 -4.69 -4.63
C SER A 20 -6.22 -6.18 -4.66
N LYS A 21 -5.88 -6.86 -5.76
CA LYS A 21 -6.12 -8.28 -5.96
C LYS A 21 -5.23 -9.14 -5.06
N ARG A 22 -3.92 -8.85 -4.96
CA ARG A 22 -2.98 -9.54 -4.06
C ARG A 22 -3.36 -9.35 -2.60
N MET A 23 -3.73 -8.13 -2.23
CA MET A 23 -4.16 -7.83 -0.87
C MET A 23 -5.58 -8.33 -0.56
N ASN A 24 -6.33 -8.79 -1.56
CA ASN A 24 -7.73 -9.16 -1.41
C ASN A 24 -8.53 -8.03 -0.71
N VAL A 25 -8.35 -6.80 -1.18
CA VAL A 25 -9.05 -5.61 -0.68
C VAL A 25 -9.87 -4.98 -1.79
N THR A 26 -10.99 -4.37 -1.40
CA THR A 26 -11.85 -3.66 -2.33
C THR A 26 -11.13 -2.45 -2.91
N SER A 27 -11.34 -2.15 -4.20
CA SER A 27 -10.76 -0.99 -4.91
C SER A 27 -11.01 0.35 -4.21
N GLY A 28 -12.09 0.45 -3.43
CA GLY A 28 -12.37 1.60 -2.55
C GLY A 28 -11.27 1.83 -1.53
N THR A 29 -10.77 0.76 -0.88
CA THR A 29 -9.69 0.83 0.11
C THR A 29 -8.40 1.40 -0.46
N ILE A 30 -8.05 1.01 -1.70
CA ILE A 30 -6.86 1.54 -2.40
C ILE A 30 -7.06 3.01 -2.75
N SER A 31 -8.27 3.37 -3.20
CA SER A 31 -8.62 4.75 -3.53
C SER A 31 -8.58 5.64 -2.28
N ASP A 32 -9.11 5.18 -1.15
CA ASP A 32 -9.06 5.88 0.13
C ASP A 32 -7.63 5.97 0.69
N LEU A 33 -6.79 4.97 0.46
CA LEU A 33 -5.35 5.01 0.77
C LEU A 33 -4.62 6.04 -0.09
N LYS A 34 -4.92 6.09 -1.39
CA LYS A 34 -4.37 7.06 -2.35
C LYS A 34 -4.77 8.49 -2.03
N LEU A 35 -6.05 8.69 -1.68
CA LEU A 35 -6.61 9.98 -1.30
C LEU A 35 -6.19 10.43 0.11
N GLY A 36 -5.49 9.57 0.87
CA GLY A 36 -5.08 9.90 2.24
C GLY A 36 -6.25 9.94 3.23
N ARG A 37 -7.41 9.38 2.88
CA ARG A 37 -8.52 9.14 3.82
C ARG A 37 -8.13 8.07 4.84
N ILE A 38 -7.42 7.04 4.39
CA ILE A 38 -6.81 6.05 5.28
C ILE A 38 -5.41 6.54 5.66
N LYS A 39 -5.33 7.40 6.67
CA LYS A 39 -4.05 7.81 7.29
C LYS A 39 -3.46 6.72 8.20
N LYS A 40 -4.33 5.86 8.75
CA LYS A 40 -3.95 4.70 9.55
C LYS A 40 -4.57 3.46 8.89
N PRO A 41 -3.90 2.85 7.90
CA PRO A 41 -4.28 1.52 7.47
C PRO A 41 -4.26 0.62 8.71
N SER A 42 -5.30 -0.19 8.90
CA SER A 42 -5.29 -1.24 9.93
C SER A 42 -4.01 -2.07 9.76
N PHE A 43 -3.45 -2.61 10.85
CA PHE A 43 -2.22 -3.40 10.79
C PHE A 43 -2.28 -4.49 9.73
N GLN A 44 -3.46 -5.12 9.57
CA GLN A 44 -3.71 -6.08 8.49
C GLN A 44 -3.54 -5.46 7.09
N LEU A 45 -4.09 -4.28 6.85
CA LEU A 45 -3.98 -3.62 5.54
C LEU A 45 -2.52 -3.27 5.23
N ALA A 46 -1.81 -2.71 6.22
CA ALA A 46 -0.40 -2.38 6.07
C ALA A 46 0.47 -3.63 5.84
N CYS A 47 0.20 -4.71 6.56
CA CYS A 47 0.86 -6.00 6.39
C CYS A 47 0.60 -6.56 4.99
N LYS A 48 -0.65 -6.53 4.51
CA LYS A 48 -0.97 -6.97 3.15
C LYS A 48 -0.31 -6.13 2.06
N ILE A 49 -0.18 -4.81 2.23
CA ILE A 49 0.54 -3.96 1.26
C ILE A 49 2.02 -4.37 1.22
N ALA A 50 2.63 -4.52 2.41
CA ALA A 50 4.01 -4.93 2.57
C ALA A 50 4.25 -6.32 1.93
N ASP A 51 3.38 -7.28 2.21
CA ASP A 51 3.42 -8.64 1.68
C ASP A 51 3.24 -8.66 0.15
N ALA A 52 2.25 -7.91 -0.37
CA ALA A 52 1.98 -7.82 -1.80
C ALA A 52 3.12 -7.14 -2.58
N LEU A 53 3.80 -6.19 -1.96
CA LEU A 53 4.97 -5.50 -2.51
C LEU A 53 6.28 -6.22 -2.15
N GLU A 54 6.26 -7.31 -1.37
CA GLU A 54 7.41 -7.95 -0.71
C GLU A 54 8.43 -6.92 -0.17
N VAL A 55 7.93 -5.88 0.48
CA VAL A 55 8.73 -4.88 1.19
C VAL A 55 8.43 -4.95 2.67
N SER A 56 9.32 -4.44 3.50
CA SER A 56 9.02 -4.35 4.92
C SER A 56 7.98 -3.26 5.20
N LEU A 57 7.09 -3.52 6.17
CA LEU A 57 6.14 -2.52 6.70
C LEU A 57 6.83 -1.21 7.10
N ASP A 58 8.09 -1.30 7.52
CA ASP A 58 8.92 -0.18 7.93
C ASP A 58 9.29 0.75 6.76
N GLU A 59 9.60 0.18 5.58
CA GLU A 59 9.82 0.98 4.37
C GLU A 59 8.56 1.75 3.94
N LEU A 60 7.39 1.12 4.15
CA LEU A 60 6.08 1.67 3.85
C LEU A 60 5.65 2.75 4.86
N ARG A 61 5.88 2.51 6.15
CA ARG A 61 5.78 3.49 7.25
C ARG A 61 6.97 4.44 7.16
N GLY A 62 6.97 5.32 6.16
CA GLY A 62 7.88 6.47 6.15
C GLY A 62 7.88 7.11 7.54
N GLU A 63 9.09 7.15 8.13
CA GLU A 63 9.38 7.47 9.52
C GLU A 63 8.37 8.43 10.15
N GLN A 64 7.68 7.94 11.18
CA GLN A 64 7.13 8.85 12.18
C GLN A 64 8.32 9.38 12.95
N LYS A 65 8.89 10.49 12.48
CA LYS A 65 9.83 11.28 13.25
C LYS A 65 9.07 12.07 14.32
#